data_AF-A0A7S1V7Y3-F1
#
_entry.id   AF-A0A7S1V7Y3-F1
#
_cell.length_a   1.000
_cell.length_b   1.000
_cell.length_c   1.000
_cell.angle_alpha   90.00
_cell.angle_beta   90.00
_cell.angle_gamma   90.00
#
_symmetry.space_group_name_H-M   'P 1'
#
loop_
_entity.id
_entity.type
_entity.pdbx_description
1 polymer ?
#
loop_
_entity_poly.entity_id
_entity_poly.type
_entity_poly.pdbx_seq_one_letter_code
_entity_poly.pdbx_strand_id
1 'polypeptide(L)'
;TGLLTIALLFIAYLDPATNVTFAAFIIVLYIGFPFTVLSQLSTGPMLDTIAPANRRGYIQGLNISVMSFATAVSPYLLGEMADNLGTGTTMWVCVGISFVAAAINAPLMLSKVLRAAKGKKDE
;
A
#
# COMPACT_ATOMS: atom_id res chain seq x y z
N THR A 1 -5.16 -1.33 -3.40
CA THR A 1 -3.91 -0.94 -4.07
C THR A 1 -3.56 -1.85 -5.24
N GLY A 2 -3.51 -3.18 -5.09
CA GLY A 2 -3.20 -4.09 -6.23
C GLY A 2 -4.09 -3.94 -7.47
N LEU A 3 -5.42 -3.85 -7.30
CA LEU A 3 -6.35 -3.59 -8.41
C LEU A 3 -6.13 -2.24 -9.11
N LEU A 4 -5.75 -1.22 -8.33
CA LEU A 4 -5.43 0.10 -8.87
C LEU A 4 -4.16 0.03 -9.74
N THR A 5 -3.13 -0.67 -9.27
CA THR A 5 -1.90 -0.87 -10.02
C THR A 5 -2.14 -1.65 -11.31
N ILE A 6 -3.03 -2.65 -11.29
CA ILE A 6 -3.47 -3.35 -12.51
C ILE A 6 -4.16 -2.38 -13.49
N ALA A 7 -5.08 -1.54 -13.02
CA ALA A 7 -5.76 -0.58 -13.88
C ALA A 7 -4.78 0.42 -14.52
N LEU A 8 -3.82 0.93 -13.74
CA LEU A 8 -2.75 1.80 -14.24
C LEU A 8 -1.87 1.09 -15.27
N LEU A 9 -1.55 -0.19 -15.04
CA LEU A 9 -0.78 -1.01 -15.96
C LEU A 9 -1.52 -1.19 -17.30
N PHE A 10 -2.83 -1.48 -17.29
CA PHE A 10 -3.61 -1.56 -18.52
C PHE A 10 -3.65 -0.24 -19.29
N ILE A 11 -3.77 0.89 -18.60
CA ILE A 11 -3.70 2.21 -19.24
C ILE A 11 -2.30 2.45 -19.84
N ALA A 12 -1.25 2.03 -19.15
CA ALA A 12 0.13 2.17 -19.63
C ALA A 12 0.46 1.29 -20.85
N TYR A 13 -0.28 0.20 -21.07
CA TYR A 13 -0.17 -0.65 -22.27
C TYR A 13 -1.02 -0.16 -23.46
N LEU A 14 -1.79 0.92 -23.32
CA LEU A 14 -2.55 1.50 -24.44
C LEU A 14 -1.62 2.30 -25.34
N ASP A 15 -1.26 1.70 -26.48
CA ASP A 15 -0.58 2.37 -27.59
C ASP A 15 -1.58 2.94 -28.62
N PRO A 16 -1.32 4.13 -29.20
CA PRO A 16 -0.21 5.04 -28.88
C PRO A 16 -0.43 5.80 -27.56
N ALA A 17 0.65 6.17 -26.87
CA ALA A 17 0.59 7.10 -25.75
C ALA A 17 0.05 8.46 -26.23
N THR A 18 -1.15 8.83 -25.79
CA THR A 18 -1.83 10.09 -26.12
C THR A 18 -2.04 10.93 -24.87
N ASN A 19 -2.33 12.22 -25.05
CA ASN A 19 -2.71 13.10 -23.93
C ASN A 19 -3.92 12.55 -23.14
N VAL A 20 -4.81 11.79 -23.81
CA VAL A 20 -5.98 11.17 -23.18
C VAL A 20 -5.57 9.99 -22.31
N THR A 21 -4.69 9.10 -22.77
CA THR A 21 -4.21 7.97 -21.96
C THR A 21 -3.39 8.44 -20.76
N PHE A 22 -2.59 9.50 -20.93
CA PHE A 22 -1.88 10.15 -19.82
C PHE A 22 -2.84 10.79 -18.81
N ALA A 23 -3.84 11.55 -19.27
CA ALA A 23 -4.85 12.14 -18.38
C ALA A 23 -5.63 11.06 -17.61
N ALA A 24 -6.01 9.97 -18.28
CA ALA A 24 -6.65 8.82 -17.64
C ALA A 24 -5.75 8.18 -16.56
N PHE A 25 -4.46 8.02 -16.84
CA PHE A 25 -3.48 7.51 -15.89
C PHE A 25 -3.42 8.37 -14.62
N ILE A 26 -3.30 9.69 -14.79
CA ILE A 26 -3.22 10.66 -13.69
C ILE A 26 -4.51 10.66 -12.87
N ILE A 27 -5.68 10.64 -13.52
CA ILE A 27 -6.98 10.59 -12.84
C ILE A 27 -7.08 9.33 -11.98
N VAL A 28 -6.79 8.17 -12.56
CA VAL A 28 -6.86 6.88 -11.84
C VAL A 28 -5.88 6.89 -10.67
N LEU A 29 -4.65 7.35 -10.88
CA LEU A 29 -3.62 7.43 -9.83
C LEU A 29 -4.09 8.29 -8.65
N TYR A 30 -4.56 9.52 -8.90
CA TYR A 30 -4.93 10.44 -7.83
C TYR A 30 -6.28 10.15 -7.19
N ILE A 31 -7.22 9.49 -7.88
CA ILE A 31 -8.44 8.96 -7.24
C ILE A 31 -8.11 7.76 -6.34
N GLY A 32 -7.14 6.94 -6.77
CA GLY A 32 -6.70 5.77 -6.01
C GLY A 32 -5.81 6.11 -4.81
N PHE A 33 -5.06 7.21 -4.87
CA PHE A 33 -4.10 7.61 -3.84
C PHE A 33 -4.71 7.80 -2.44
N PRO A 34 -5.88 8.45 -2.26
CA PRO A 34 -6.56 8.54 -0.97
C PRO A 34 -6.76 7.18 -0.28
N PHE A 35 -7.06 6.11 -1.02
CA PHE A 35 -7.23 4.78 -0.43
C PHE A 35 -5.90 4.23 0.11
N THR A 36 -4.79 4.57 -0.53
CA THR A 36 -3.45 4.20 -0.06
C THR A 36 -3.13 4.94 1.25
N VAL A 37 -3.45 6.23 1.32
CA VAL A 37 -3.30 7.03 2.54
C VAL A 37 -4.18 6.50 3.67
N LEU A 38 -5.46 6.21 3.40
CA LEU A 38 -6.37 5.63 4.39
C LEU A 38 -5.89 4.27 4.91
N SER A 39 -5.32 3.44 4.04
CA SER A 39 -4.71 2.17 4.45
C SER A 39 -3.59 2.41 5.46
N GLN A 40 -2.66 3.33 5.19
CA GLN A 40 -1.56 3.67 6.10
C GLN A 40 -2.04 4.29 7.42
N LEU A 41 -3.05 5.15 7.37
CA LEU A 41 -3.64 5.75 8.57
C LEU A 41 -4.35 4.69 9.44
N SER A 42 -5.05 3.74 8.83
CA SER A 42 -5.78 2.69 9.54
C SER A 42 -4.87 1.66 10.22
N THR A 43 -3.66 1.43 9.70
CA THR A 43 -2.70 0.51 10.32
C THR A 43 -2.19 0.97 11.68
N GLY A 44 -2.14 2.28 11.94
CA GLY A 44 -1.72 2.84 13.23
C GLY A 44 -2.60 2.39 14.40
N PRO A 45 -3.92 2.66 14.39
CA PRO A 45 -4.83 2.20 15.44
C PRO A 45 -4.91 0.67 15.57
N MET A 46 -4.77 -0.08 14.47
CA MET A 46 -4.70 -1.53 14.52
C MET A 46 -3.47 -2.01 15.30
N LEU A 47 -2.32 -1.38 15.09
CA LEU A 47 -1.09 -1.66 15.82
C LEU A 47 -1.21 -1.29 17.30
N ASP A 48 -1.85 -0.16 17.62
CA ASP A 48 -2.10 0.26 19.02
C ASP A 48 -2.98 -0.70 19.80
N THR A 49 -3.85 -1.45 19.11
CA THR A 49 -4.75 -2.44 19.72
C THR A 49 -3.98 -3.67 20.22
N ILE A 50 -2.90 -4.05 19.52
CA ILE A 50 -2.06 -5.20 19.89
C ILE A 50 -0.80 -4.80 20.69
N ALA A 51 -0.46 -3.50 20.67
CA ALA A 51 0.68 -2.95 21.40
C ALA A 51 0.41 -2.88 22.92
N PRO A 52 1.41 -3.19 23.78
CA PRO A 52 1.33 -2.94 25.21
C PRO A 52 1.08 -1.44 25.50
N ALA A 53 0.15 -1.15 26.42
CA ALA A 53 -0.30 0.21 26.70
C ALA A 53 0.85 1.18 27.06
N ASN A 54 1.89 0.69 27.74
CA ASN A 54 3.06 1.45 28.14
C ASN A 54 4.13 1.62 27.04
N ARG A 55 3.93 1.06 25.84
CA ARG A 55 4.90 1.09 24.74
C ARG A 55 4.33 1.50 23.38
N ARG A 56 3.07 1.95 23.32
CA ARG A 56 2.42 2.38 22.07
C ARG A 56 3.24 3.43 21.30
N GLY A 57 3.75 4.45 21.99
CA GLY A 57 4.58 5.49 21.37
C GLY A 57 5.85 4.95 20.72
N TYR A 58 6.55 4.02 21.39
CA TYR A 58 7.74 3.37 20.83
C TYR A 58 7.40 2.52 19.60
N ILE A 59 6.31 1.76 19.67
CA ILE A 59 5.86 0.89 18.57
C ILE A 59 5.40 1.71 17.37
N GLN A 60 4.67 2.81 17.59
CA GLN A 60 4.30 3.75 16.52
C GLN A 60 5.54 4.43 15.91
N GLY A 61 6.52 4.81 16.73
CA GLY A 61 7.79 5.33 16.26
C GLY A 61 8.50 4.35 15.32
N LEU A 62 8.62 3.08 15.73
CA LEU A 62 9.19 2.02 14.89
C LEU A 62 8.40 1.83 13.58
N ASN A 63 7.07 1.80 13.65
CA ASN A 63 6.22 1.66 12.47
C ASN A 63 6.47 2.77 11.45
N ILE A 64 6.47 4.03 11.90
CA ILE A 64 6.75 5.19 11.03
C ILE A 64 8.18 5.15 10.51
N SER A 65 9.18 4.79 11.33
CA SER A 65 10.57 4.66 10.89
C SER A 65 10.74 3.64 9.76
N VAL A 66 10.12 2.47 9.89
CA VAL A 66 10.17 1.42 8.86
C VAL A 66 9.49 1.88 7.57
N MET A 67 8.30 2.51 7.67
CA MET A 67 7.60 3.04 6.50
C MET A 67 8.41 4.12 5.78
N SER A 68 9.01 5.05 6.52
CA SER A 68 9.86 6.10 5.94
C SER A 68 11.10 5.53 5.27
N PHE A 69 11.76 4.55 5.89
CA PHE A 69 12.90 3.87 5.29
C PHE A 69 12.51 3.15 3.99
N ALA A 70 11.42 2.37 4.02
CA ALA A 70 10.92 1.69 2.82
C ALA A 70 10.55 2.68 1.71
N THR A 71 9.95 3.82 2.06
CA THR A 71 9.59 4.88 1.10
C THR A 71 10.82 5.57 0.51
N ALA A 72 11.91 5.70 1.27
CA ALA A 72 13.16 6.28 0.78
C ALA A 72 13.91 5.33 -0.16
N VAL A 73 13.92 4.02 0.14
CA VAL A 73 14.72 3.03 -0.61
C VAL A 73 13.98 2.46 -1.81
N SER A 74 12.66 2.27 -1.72
CA SER A 74 11.89 1.61 -2.78
C SER A 74 11.94 2.30 -4.15
N PRO A 75 11.92 3.64 -4.28
CA PRO A 75 11.99 4.28 -5.61
C PRO A 75 13.33 4.00 -6.30
N TYR A 76 14.43 3.98 -5.54
CA TYR A 76 15.75 3.66 -6.07
C TYR A 76 15.80 2.21 -6.58
N LEU A 77 15.36 1.24 -5.77
CA LEU A 77 15.37 -0.17 -6.17
C LEU A 77 14.44 -0.45 -7.36
N LEU A 78 13.26 0.18 -7.39
CA LEU A 78 12.32 0.03 -8.50
C LEU A 78 12.83 0.73 -9.76
N GLY A 79 13.52 1.86 -9.63
CA GLY A 79 14.18 2.55 -10.74
C GLY A 79 15.28 1.70 -11.35
N GLU A 80 16.21 1.20 -10.54
CA GLU A 80 17.28 0.30 -10.99
C GLU A 80 16.70 -0.97 -11.66
N MET A 81 15.60 -1.51 -11.13
CA MET A 81 14.93 -2.66 -11.74
C MET A 81 14.28 -2.31 -13.09
N ALA A 82 13.69 -1.12 -13.22
CA ALA A 82 13.13 -0.65 -14.49
C ALA A 82 14.21 -0.42 -15.54
N ASP A 83 15.38 0.11 -15.14
CA ASP A 83 16.50 0.36 -16.05
C ASP A 83 17.10 -0.96 -16.59
N ASN A 84 17.17 -2.01 -15.75
CA ASN A 84 17.77 -3.29 -16.13
C ASN A 84 16.80 -4.29 -16.77
N LEU A 85 15.53 -4.33 -16.33
CA LEU A 85 14.53 -5.35 -16.74
C LEU A 85 13.37 -4.79 -17.56
N GLY A 86 13.33 -3.47 -17.74
CA GLY A 86 12.27 -2.75 -18.43
C GLY A 86 11.08 -2.41 -17.52
N THR A 87 10.44 -1.28 -17.81
CA THR A 87 9.31 -0.74 -17.05
C THR A 87 8.13 -1.72 -16.96
N GLY A 88 7.85 -2.48 -18.03
CA GLY A 88 6.76 -3.46 -18.06
C GLY A 88 6.91 -4.56 -17.00
N THR A 89 8.10 -5.14 -16.90
CA THR A 89 8.44 -6.17 -15.89
C THR A 89 8.34 -5.58 -14.49
N THR A 90 8.91 -4.39 -14.29
CA THR A 90 8.89 -3.70 -12.99
C THR A 90 7.47 -3.43 -12.51
N MET A 91 6.56 -3.01 -13.40
CA MET A 91 5.16 -2.79 -13.04
C MET A 91 4.46 -4.09 -12.59
N TRP A 92 4.72 -5.23 -13.24
CA TRP A 92 4.19 -6.52 -12.81
C TRP A 92 4.73 -6.98 -11.46
N VAL A 93 6.01 -6.71 -11.17
CA VAL A 93 6.59 -6.94 -9.84
C VAL A 93 5.86 -6.11 -8.78
N CYS A 94 5.59 -4.83 -9.05
CA CYS A 94 4.81 -3.97 -8.14
C CYS A 94 3.38 -4.49 -7.89
N VAL A 95 2.73 -5.04 -8.92
CA VAL A 95 1.43 -5.73 -8.78
C VAL A 95 1.56 -6.92 -7.84
N GLY A 96 2.57 -7.78 -8.04
CA GLY A 96 2.83 -8.94 -7.21
C GLY A 96 3.06 -8.57 -5.73
N ILE A 97 3.93 -7.59 -5.47
CA ILE A 97 4.20 -7.08 -4.12
C ILE A 97 2.91 -6.57 -3.45
N SER A 98 2.04 -5.88 -4.21
CA SER A 98 0.77 -5.36 -3.68
C SER A 98 -0.19 -6.47 -3.20
N PHE A 99 -0.22 -7.61 -3.89
CA PHE A 99 -1.01 -8.77 -3.46
C PHE A 99 -0.40 -9.50 -2.28
N VAL A 100 0.93 -9.65 -2.25
CA VAL A 100 1.64 -10.22 -1.09
C VAL A 100 1.40 -9.37 0.14
N ALA A 101 1.46 -8.03 0.02
CA ALA A 101 1.14 -7.12 1.10
C ALA A 101 -0.32 -7.27 1.57
N ALA A 102 -1.27 -7.42 0.65
CA ALA A 102 -2.67 -7.69 1.01
C ALA A 102 -2.83 -9.03 1.76
N ALA A 103 -2.12 -10.08 1.34
CA ALA A 103 -2.15 -11.39 1.97
C ALA A 103 -1.55 -11.36 3.39
N ILE A 104 -0.44 -10.65 3.60
CA ILE A 104 0.18 -10.47 4.93
C ILE A 104 -0.75 -9.71 5.88
N ASN A 105 -1.53 -8.75 5.37
CA ASN A 105 -2.50 -8.00 6.16
C ASN A 105 -3.82 -8.75 6.39
N ALA A 106 -4.10 -9.83 5.64
CA ALA A 106 -5.36 -10.56 5.77
C ALA A 106 -5.59 -11.20 7.15
N PRO A 107 -4.60 -11.83 7.82
CA PRO A 107 -4.76 -12.34 9.18
C PRO A 107 -5.09 -11.25 10.21
N LEU A 108 -4.56 -10.03 10.03
CA LEU A 108 -4.88 -8.89 10.90
C LEU A 108 -6.37 -8.54 10.78
N MET A 109 -6.91 -8.46 9.55
CA MET A 109 -8.34 -8.24 9.30
C MET A 109 -9.24 -9.34 9.90
N LEU A 110 -8.73 -10.56 10.01
CA LEU A 110 -9.45 -11.71 10.54
C LEU A 110 -9.21 -11.96 12.04
N SER A 111 -8.36 -11.16 12.69
CA SER A 111 -8.00 -11.37 14.09
C SER A 111 -9.22 -11.20 15.00
N LYS A 112 -9.45 -12.19 15.87
CA LYS A 112 -10.54 -12.18 16.85
C LYS A 112 -10.43 -10.99 17.82
N VAL A 113 -9.22 -10.48 18.06
CA VAL A 113 -8.94 -9.32 18.92
C VAL A 113 -9.59 -8.04 18.39
N LEU A 114 -9.52 -7.78 17.08
CA LEU A 114 -10.19 -6.63 16.47
C LEU A 114 -11.73 -6.81 16.42
N ARG A 115 -12.22 -8.06 16.24
CA ARG A 115 -13.66 -8.36 16.35
C ARG A 115 -14.18 -8.22 17.80
N ALA A 116 -13.38 -8.59 18.79
CA ALA A 116 -13.73 -8.47 20.21
C ALA A 116 -13.68 -7.01 20.71
N ALA A 117 -12.73 -6.20 20.22
CA ALA A 117 -12.68 -4.76 20.49
C ALA A 117 -13.90 -4.00 19.93
N LYS A 118 -14.48 -4.49 18.82
CA LYS A 118 -15.71 -3.95 18.25
C LYS A 118 -16.93 -4.19 19.15
N GLY A 119 -16.99 -5.34 19.82
CA GLY A 119 -18.11 -5.69 20.71
C GLY A 119 -18.15 -4.96 22.05
N LYS A 120 -17.05 -4.31 22.46
CA LYS A 120 -16.96 -3.59 23.75
C LYS A 120 -17.34 -2.11 23.69
N LYS A 121 -17.64 -1.59 22.50
CA LYS A 121 -18.02 -0.18 22.30
C LYS A 121 -19.55 0.02 22.24
N ASP A 122 -20.30 -1.09 22.23
CA ASP A 122 -21.75 -1.12 22.09
C ASP A 122 -22.46 -1.56 23.40
N GLU A 123 -21.72 -1.63 24.52
CA GLU A 123 -22.22 -1.78 25.91
C GLU A 123 -21.78 -0.57 26.75
#